data_AF-A0A1Q5RH94-F1
#
_entry.id   AF-A0A1Q5RH94-F1
#
_cell.length_a   1.000
_cell.length_b   1.000
_cell.length_c   1.000
_cell.angle_alpha   90.00
_cell.angle_beta   90.00
_cell.angle_gamma   90.00
#
_symmetry.space_group_name_H-M   'P 1'
#
loop_
_entity.id
_entity.type
_entity.pdbx_description
1 polymer ?
#
loop_
_entity_poly.entity_id
_entity_poly.type
_entity_poly.pdbx_seq_one_letter_code
_entity_poly.pdbx_strand_id
1 'polypeptide(L)'
;MTQLTRDDVLKAVGQADDVTVARIIASGATITELAEAQAWLANDEPLMNAGRPLATGRTRELVDILSELEPDDDAGDPSPPIVPQE
;
A
#
# COMPACT_ATOMS: atom_id res chain seq x y z
N MET A 1 1.63 14.71 -17.32
CA MET A 1 1.61 13.90 -16.09
C MET A 1 2.63 14.51 -15.14
N THR A 2 2.17 14.97 -13.98
CA THR A 2 3.06 15.58 -12.98
C THR A 2 3.80 14.45 -12.26
N GLN A 3 5.12 14.51 -12.29
CA GLN A 3 5.97 13.57 -11.55
C GLN A 3 5.79 13.81 -10.04
N LEU A 4 5.80 12.73 -9.24
CA LEU A 4 5.71 12.82 -7.79
C LEU A 4 6.86 13.65 -7.21
N THR A 5 6.51 14.58 -6.32
CA THR A 5 7.48 15.27 -5.47
C THR A 5 7.46 14.69 -4.05
N ARG A 6 8.48 15.01 -3.26
CA ARG A 6 8.53 14.62 -1.83
C ARG A 6 7.29 15.08 -1.06
N ASP A 7 6.82 16.29 -1.31
CA ASP A 7 5.63 16.85 -0.65
C ASP A 7 4.37 16.08 -1.05
N ASP A 8 4.24 15.70 -2.33
CA ASP A 8 3.12 14.87 -2.79
C ASP A 8 3.10 13.51 -2.10
N VAL A 9 4.27 12.87 -1.96
CA VAL A 9 4.40 11.58 -1.28
C VAL A 9 4.02 11.70 0.19
N LEU A 10 4.53 12.71 0.90
CA LEU A 10 4.23 12.91 2.31
C LEU A 10 2.74 13.28 2.53
N LYS A 11 2.12 14.03 1.62
CA LYS A 11 0.68 14.33 1.70
C LYS A 11 -0.18 13.10 1.48
N ALA A 12 0.25 12.20 0.59
CA ALA A 12 -0.43 10.95 0.29
C ALA A 12 -0.30 9.95 1.44
N VAL A 13 0.92 9.69 1.89
CA VAL A 13 1.25 8.59 2.79
C VAL A 13 1.29 9.04 4.26
N GLY A 14 1.28 10.34 4.51
CA GLY A 14 1.38 10.94 5.84
C GLY A 14 2.82 10.94 6.35
N GLN A 15 3.23 9.84 6.98
CA GLN A 15 4.58 9.69 7.54
C GLN A 15 5.35 8.61 6.77
N ALA A 16 6.38 9.03 6.05
CA ALA A 16 7.29 8.12 5.37
C ALA A 16 8.73 8.63 5.54
N ASP A 17 9.66 7.73 5.78
CA ASP A 17 11.09 8.04 5.85
C ASP A 17 11.64 8.49 4.50
N ASP A 18 12.73 9.26 4.52
CA ASP A 18 13.43 9.76 3.33
C ASP A 18 13.77 8.66 2.33
N VAL A 19 14.12 7.46 2.81
CA VAL A 19 14.43 6.29 1.97
C VAL A 19 13.19 5.85 1.19
N THR A 20 12.04 5.75 1.86
CA THR A 20 10.80 5.32 1.22
C THR A 20 10.29 6.36 0.24
N VAL A 21 10.36 7.64 0.61
CA VAL A 21 10.05 8.74 -0.31
C VAL A 21 10.93 8.67 -1.56
N ALA A 22 12.23 8.43 -1.41
CA ALA A 22 13.14 8.30 -2.55
C ALA A 22 12.78 7.09 -3.44
N ARG A 23 12.42 5.94 -2.85
CA ARG A 23 11.95 4.75 -3.60
C ARG A 23 10.69 5.06 -4.42
N ILE A 24 9.69 5.70 -3.81
CA ILE A 24 8.44 6.07 -4.48
C ILE A 24 8.69 7.03 -5.65
N ILE A 25 9.54 8.05 -5.47
CA ILE A 25 9.89 8.98 -6.55
C ILE A 25 10.71 8.27 -7.65
N ALA A 26 11.63 7.38 -7.28
CA ALA A 26 12.46 6.62 -8.20
C ALA A 26 11.67 5.61 -9.05
N SER A 27 10.51 5.13 -8.58
CA SER A 27 9.59 4.29 -9.38
C SER A 27 9.08 4.99 -10.64
N GLY A 28 9.19 6.33 -10.69
CA GLY A 28 8.68 7.14 -11.79
C GLY A 28 7.15 7.17 -11.86
N ALA A 29 6.48 6.82 -10.76
CA ALA A 29 5.04 6.87 -10.64
C ALA A 29 4.50 8.31 -10.63
N THR A 30 3.25 8.42 -11.01
CA THR A 30 2.45 9.65 -10.96
C THR A 30 1.60 9.69 -9.70
N ILE A 31 1.09 10.89 -9.36
CA ILE A 31 0.15 11.07 -8.26
C ILE A 31 -1.09 10.16 -8.37
N THR A 32 -1.55 9.88 -9.59
CA THR A 32 -2.70 9.00 -9.84
C THR A 32 -2.38 7.54 -9.50
N GLU A 33 -1.19 7.05 -9.87
CA GLU A 33 -0.74 5.70 -9.54
C GLU A 33 -0.52 5.54 -8.04
N LEU A 34 0.00 6.57 -7.36
CA LEU A 34 0.15 6.57 -5.89
C LEU A 34 -1.20 6.55 -5.16
N ALA A 35 -2.18 7.30 -5.66
CA ALA A 35 -3.54 7.28 -5.10
C ALA A 35 -4.23 5.93 -5.34
N GLU A 36 -4.02 5.32 -6.50
CA GLU A 36 -4.54 3.98 -6.79
C GLU A 36 -3.92 2.93 -5.87
N ALA A 37 -2.61 3.00 -5.63
CA ALA A 37 -1.91 2.10 -4.72
C ALA A 37 -2.45 2.20 -3.29
N GLN A 38 -2.71 3.41 -2.79
CA GLN A 38 -3.35 3.58 -1.49
C GLN A 38 -4.78 3.05 -1.44
N ALA A 39 -5.56 3.25 -2.51
CA ALA A 39 -6.90 2.71 -2.58
C ALA A 39 -6.88 1.17 -2.50
N TRP A 40 -5.90 0.54 -3.16
CA TRP A 40 -5.64 -0.89 -3.04
C TRP A 40 -5.23 -1.29 -1.63
N LEU A 41 -4.33 -0.56 -0.98
CA LEU A 41 -3.91 -0.86 0.40
C LEU A 41 -5.10 -0.80 1.40
N ALA A 42 -5.94 0.22 1.28
CA ALA A 42 -7.03 0.46 2.23
C ALA A 42 -8.33 -0.32 1.92
N ASN A 43 -8.52 -0.80 0.69
CA ASN A 43 -9.78 -1.41 0.25
C ASN A 43 -9.54 -2.60 -0.69
N ASP A 44 -8.50 -3.41 -0.47
CA ASP A 44 -8.12 -4.51 -1.35
C ASP A 44 -9.30 -5.49 -1.57
N GLU A 45 -9.93 -5.95 -0.49
CA GLU A 45 -11.00 -6.95 -0.55
C GLU A 45 -12.27 -6.38 -1.23
N PRO A 46 -12.77 -5.16 -0.89
CA PRO A 46 -13.83 -4.52 -1.66
C PRO A 46 -13.51 -4.28 -3.14
N LEU A 47 -12.28 -3.88 -3.46
CA LEU A 47 -11.87 -3.62 -4.84
C LEU A 47 -11.81 -4.90 -5.67
N MET A 48 -11.29 -5.99 -5.10
CA MET A 48 -11.33 -7.31 -5.74
C MET A 48 -12.77 -7.77 -5.96
N ASN A 49 -13.65 -7.64 -4.97
CA ASN A 49 -15.07 -7.98 -5.08
C ASN A 49 -15.82 -7.11 -6.12
N ALA A 50 -15.41 -5.86 -6.29
CA ALA A 50 -15.93 -4.97 -7.34
C ALA A 50 -15.46 -5.36 -8.76
N GLY A 51 -14.64 -6.40 -8.89
CA GLY A 51 -14.10 -6.87 -10.17
C GLY A 51 -13.03 -5.94 -10.75
N ARG A 52 -12.40 -5.10 -9.93
CA ARG A 52 -11.25 -4.32 -10.42
C ARG A 52 -10.09 -5.26 -10.76
N PRO A 53 -9.39 -5.03 -11.88
CA PRO A 53 -8.14 -5.74 -12.16
C PRO A 53 -7.11 -5.38 -11.09
N LEU A 54 -6.38 -6.38 -10.58
CA LEU A 54 -5.30 -6.19 -9.62
C LEU A 54 -4.35 -5.06 -10.06
N ALA A 55 -3.78 -4.35 -9.10
CA ALA A 55 -2.70 -3.41 -9.36
C ALA A 55 -1.60 -4.10 -10.19
N THR A 56 -1.11 -3.42 -11.23
CA THR A 56 -0.03 -3.92 -12.10
C THR A 56 1.01 -2.83 -12.35
N GLY A 57 2.21 -3.22 -12.79
CA GLY A 57 3.29 -2.30 -13.08
C GLY A 57 3.66 -1.45 -11.87
N ARG A 58 3.74 -0.12 -12.07
CA ARG A 58 4.14 0.84 -11.03
C ARG A 58 3.17 0.88 -9.86
N THR A 59 1.86 0.81 -10.11
CA THR A 59 0.88 0.77 -9.01
C THR A 59 1.16 -0.40 -8.08
N ARG A 60 1.50 -1.60 -8.60
CA ARG A 60 1.79 -2.75 -7.74
C ARG A 60 3.08 -2.58 -6.94
N GLU A 61 4.11 -1.99 -7.54
CA GLU A 61 5.35 -1.66 -6.82
C GLU A 61 5.10 -0.67 -5.69
N LEU A 62 4.24 0.34 -5.91
CA LEU A 62 3.84 1.27 -4.86
C LEU A 62 3.05 0.59 -3.75
N VAL A 63 2.12 -0.31 -4.07
CA VAL A 63 1.37 -1.07 -3.05
C VAL A 63 2.35 -1.83 -2.14
N ASP A 64 3.33 -2.51 -2.73
CA ASP A 64 4.37 -3.24 -1.98
C ASP A 64 5.16 -2.30 -1.04
N ILE A 65 5.65 -1.17 -1.56
CA ILE A 65 6.38 -0.17 -0.77
C ILE A 65 5.52 0.41 0.37
N LEU A 66 4.24 0.63 0.13
CA LEU A 66 3.31 1.18 1.13
C LEU A 66 2.91 0.15 2.19
N SER A 67 2.77 -1.12 1.82
CA SER A 67 2.56 -2.21 2.78
C SER A 67 3.73 -2.37 3.75
N GLU A 68 4.96 -2.07 3.32
CA GLU A 68 6.13 -2.06 4.22
C GLU A 68 6.12 -0.88 5.22
N LEU A 69 5.33 0.17 4.96
CA LEU A 69 5.27 1.39 5.79
C LEU A 69 4.17 1.36 6.83
N GLU A 70 3.04 0.72 6.54
CA GLU A 70 2.04 0.52 7.59
C GLU A 70 2.67 -0.38 8.65
N PRO A 71 2.73 0.06 9.92
CA PRO A 71 3.07 -0.87 10.98
C PRO A 71 2.09 -2.03 10.88
N ASP A 72 2.58 -3.26 11.01
CA ASP A 72 1.73 -4.44 11.14
C ASP A 72 0.76 -4.22 12.32
N ASP A 73 -0.38 -3.54 12.08
CA ASP A 73 -1.55 -3.58 12.96
C ASP A 73 -2.24 -4.96 12.86
N ASP A 74 -1.62 -5.89 12.12
CA ASP A 74 -1.58 -7.32 12.44
C ASP A 74 -0.71 -7.57 13.69
N ALA A 75 -1.09 -6.96 14.81
CA ALA A 75 -1.11 -7.72 16.05
C ALA A 75 -2.15 -8.83 15.82
N GLY A 76 -1.70 -9.89 15.13
CA GLY A 76 -2.55 -10.96 14.66
C GLY A 76 -3.53 -11.37 15.75
N ASP A 77 -4.80 -11.49 15.40
CA ASP A 77 -5.68 -12.36 16.16
C ASP A 77 -4.98 -13.73 16.15
N PRO A 78 -4.39 -14.19 17.27
CA PRO A 78 -3.86 -15.53 17.28
C PRO A 78 -5.10 -16.39 17.12
N SER A 79 -5.27 -16.99 15.93
CA SER A 79 -6.29 -18.02 15.70
C SER A 79 -6.35 -18.86 16.96
N PRO A 80 -7.48 -18.89 17.69
CA PRO A 80 -7.52 -19.56 18.97
C PRO A 80 -7.06 -20.99 18.75
N PRO A 81 -6.15 -21.53 19.59
CA PRO A 81 -5.66 -22.87 19.38
C PRO A 81 -6.86 -23.79 19.32
N ILE A 82 -7.00 -24.51 18.20
CA ILE A 82 -7.93 -25.62 18.09
C ILE A 82 -7.48 -26.62 19.14
N VAL A 83 -8.07 -26.54 20.33
CA VAL A 83 -7.97 -27.57 21.34
C VAL A 83 -8.72 -28.78 20.79
N PRO A 84 -8.05 -29.92 20.55
CA PRO A 84 -8.78 -31.17 20.33
C PRO A 84 -9.52 -31.46 21.62
N GLN A 85 -10.85 -31.46 21.58
CA GLN A 85 -11.66 -31.93 22.70
C GLN A 85 -11.52 -33.46 22.72
N GLU A 86 -10.87 -33.96 23.77
CA GLU A 86 -10.87 -35.40 24.12
C GLU A 86 -12.17 -35.80 24.80
#